data_AF-A0A966KP50-F1
#
_entry.id   AF-A0A966KP50-F1
#
_cell.length_a   1.000
_cell.length_b   1.000
_cell.length_c   1.000
_cell.angle_alpha   90.00
_cell.angle_beta   90.00
_cell.angle_gamma   90.00
#
_symmetry.space_group_name_H-M   'P 1'
#
loop_
_entity.id
_entity.type
_entity.pdbx_description
1 polymer ?
#
loop_
_entity_poly.entity_id
_entity_poly.type
_entity_poly.pdbx_seq_one_letter_code
_entity_poly.pdbx_strand_id
1 'polypeptide(L)' 'MLFGTRDCFLAPKYKNPANSAQTWTGRGRQPVWVADALVGGKSLEDLLI' A
#
# COMPACT_ATOMS: atom_id res chain seq x y z
N MET A 1 -31.13 13.17 5.78
CA MET A 1 -29.99 12.66 6.56
C MET A 1 -28.87 12.35 5.57
N LEU A 2 -27.85 13.20 5.50
CA LEU A 2 -26.73 13.09 4.56
C LEU A 2 -25.54 12.47 5.29
N PHE A 3 -25.33 11.17 5.12
CA PHE A 3 -24.05 10.52 5.42
C PHE A 3 -23.45 10.18 4.05
N GLY A 4 -22.53 10.99 3.50
CA GLY A 4 -21.13 10.96 3.91
C GLY A 4 -20.50 9.72 3.29
N THR A 5 -19.90 9.85 2.11
CA THR A 5 -19.29 8.76 1.34
C THR A 5 -18.48 7.85 2.25
N ARG A 6 -18.88 6.59 2.32
CA ARG A 6 -18.21 5.52 3.07
C ARG A 6 -16.71 5.60 2.79
N ASP A 7 -15.96 5.73 3.86
CA ASP A 7 -14.51 5.79 3.83
C ASP A 7 -13.90 4.60 3.05
N CYS A 8 -12.81 4.92 2.36
CA CYS A 8 -11.56 4.17 2.32
C CYS A 8 -11.46 2.70 1.92
N PHE A 9 -12.46 2.06 1.30
CA PHE A 9 -12.20 0.81 0.55
C PHE A 9 -11.43 1.10 -0.76
N LEU A 10 -10.31 1.82 -0.63
CA LEU A 10 -9.38 2.04 -1.73
C LEU A 10 -8.77 0.69 -2.07
N ALA A 11 -8.81 0.35 -3.35
CA ALA A 11 -8.10 -0.82 -3.84
C ALA A 11 -6.63 -0.72 -3.39
N PRO A 12 -6.06 -1.81 -2.85
CA PRO A 12 -4.63 -1.82 -2.59
C PRO A 12 -3.91 -1.50 -3.91
N LYS A 13 -2.95 -0.58 -3.83
CA LYS A 13 -2.16 -0.16 -4.99
C LYS A 13 -0.80 -0.86 -5.00
N TYR A 14 -0.31 -1.19 -3.81
CA TYR A 14 0.98 -1.82 -3.62
C TYR A 14 0.81 -3.17 -2.90
N LYS A 15 1.63 -4.15 -3.27
CA LYS A 15 1.68 -5.48 -2.70
C LYS A 15 3.12 -5.84 -2.34
N ASN A 16 3.31 -6.44 -1.19
CA ASN A 16 4.64 -6.86 -0.77
C ASN A 16 5.09 -8.11 -1.57
N PRO A 17 6.24 -8.07 -2.28
CA PRO A 17 6.78 -9.22 -3.02
C PRO A 17 7.20 -10.37 -2.09
N ALA A 18 7.59 -10.09 -0.84
CA ALA A 18 7.93 -11.11 0.15
C ALA A 18 6.68 -11.72 0.81
N ASN A 19 5.57 -11.00 0.87
CA ASN A 19 4.33 -11.49 1.46
C ASN A 19 3.09 -10.93 0.75
N SER A 20 2.47 -11.76 -0.09
CA SER A 20 1.30 -11.39 -0.88
C SER A 20 0.06 -10.98 -0.07
N ALA A 21 -0.02 -11.29 1.22
CA ALA A 21 -1.12 -10.87 2.08
C ALA A 21 -0.97 -9.40 2.55
N GLN A 22 0.23 -8.84 2.50
CA GLN A 22 0.48 -7.46 2.87
C GLN A 22 0.28 -6.54 1.68
N THR A 23 -0.66 -5.62 1.81
CA THR A 23 -0.99 -4.65 0.78
C THR A 23 -1.10 -3.26 1.37
N TRP A 24 -0.91 -2.24 0.53
CA TRP A 24 -1.01 -0.85 0.92
C TRP A 24 -1.66 -0.01 -0.17
N THR A 25 -2.55 0.89 0.21
CA THR A 25 -3.33 1.73 -0.72
C THR A 25 -2.53 2.94 -1.21
N GLY A 26 -1.34 3.19 -0.65
CA GLY A 26 -0.56 4.41 -0.93
C GLY A 26 -1.07 5.64 -0.17
N ARG A 27 -2.01 5.47 0.76
CA ARG A 27 -2.52 6.52 1.64
C ARG A 27 -2.16 6.20 3.10
N GLY A 28 -1.96 7.24 3.90
CA GLY A 28 -1.68 7.11 5.34
C GLY A 28 -0.24 6.65 5.64
N ARG A 29 -0.05 5.99 6.78
CA ARG A 29 1.26 5.56 7.25
C ARG A 29 1.84 4.48 6.34
N GLN A 30 3.04 4.73 5.82
CA GLN A 30 3.79 3.76 5.04
C GLN A 30 4.17 2.55 5.92
N PRO A 31 3.89 1.31 5.48
CA PRO A 31 4.24 0.12 6.22
C PRO A 31 5.74 -0.20 6.09
N VAL A 32 6.26 -0.95 7.07
CA VAL A 32 7.70 -1.27 7.19
C VAL A 32 8.25 -1.91 5.93
N TRP A 33 7.51 -2.83 5.30
CA TRP A 33 7.97 -3.53 4.10
C TRP A 33 8.15 -2.62 2.88
N VAL A 34 7.40 -1.52 2.76
CA VAL A 34 7.62 -0.55 1.68
C VAL A 34 8.91 0.22 1.95
N ALA A 35 9.16 0.62 3.22
CA ALA A 35 10.41 1.26 3.59
C ALA A 35 11.62 0.33 3.37
N ASP A 36 11.48 -0.93 3.75
CA ASP A 36 12.51 -1.96 3.58
C ASP A 36 12.78 -2.23 2.09
N ALA A 37 11.74 -2.30 1.26
CA ALA A 37 11.89 -2.42 -0.19
C ALA A 37 12.63 -1.22 -0.80
N LEU A 38 12.29 0.01 -0.38
CA LEU A 38 12.99 1.23 -0.81
C LEU A 38 14.47 1.22 -0.41
N VAL A 39 14.78 0.75 0.81
CA VAL A 39 16.16 0.59 1.29
C VAL A 39 16.90 -0.51 0.51
N GLY A 40 16.20 -1.60 0.15
CA GLY A 40 16.72 -2.68 -0.66
C GLY A 40 16.94 -2.34 -2.15
N GLY A 41 16.71 -1.09 -2.54
CA GLY A 41 16.87 -0.63 -3.92
C GLY A 41 15.70 -0.94 -4.85
N LYS A 42 14.58 -1.46 -4.31
CA LYS A 42 13.33 -1.58 -5.05
C LYS A 42 12.57 -0.27 -4.96
N SER A 43 12.02 0.17 -6.07
CA SER A 43 11.19 1.35 -6.06
C SER A 43 9.75 1.04 -5.71
N LEU A 44 8.97 2.07 -5.39
CA LEU A 44 7.52 1.95 -5.21
C LEU A 44 6.83 1.39 -6.48
N GLU A 45 7.41 1.60 -7.67
CA GLU A 45 6.87 1.04 -8.92
C GLU A 45 6.87 -0.49 -8.95
N ASP A 46 7.94 -1.11 -8.43
CA ASP A 46 8.12 -2.58 -8.38
C ASP A 46 7.11 -3.25 -7.45
N LEU A 47 6.51 -2.48 -6.55
CA LEU A 47 5.53 -2.94 -5.59
C LEU A 47 4.10 -2.78 -6.09
N LEU A 48 3.86 -2.18 -7.26
CA LEU A 48 2.49 -2.07 -7.80
C LEU A 48 1.93 -3.46 -8.15
N ILE A 49 0.63 -3.62 -7.89
CA ILE A 49 -0.18 -4.76 -8.35
C ILE A 49 -0.90 -4.46 -9.65
#